data_AF-A0A3A1NXS0-F1
#
_entry.id   AF-A0A3A1NXS0-F1
#
_cell.length_a   1.000
_cell.length_b   1.000
_cell.length_c   1.000
_cell.angle_alpha   90.00
_cell.angle_beta   90.00
_cell.angle_gamma   90.00
#
_symmetry.space_group_name_H-M   'P 1'
#
loop_
_entity.id
_entity.type
_entity.pdbx_description
1 polymer ?
#
loop_
_entity_poly.entity_id
_entity_poly.type
_entity_poly.pdbx_seq_one_letter_code
_entity_poly.pdbx_strand_id
1 'polypeptide(L)'
;MGRSVSYPTGSVVAFRLLDEGEDDDVDWAYECLVDEVIDTTQATFPSFERFDGWRGREDRILLRNAYADCGISTYCGLAATWLAERDDARYWEADFYNPRTARARHWLGQVSGRFIHLFGELRMVGRFSNGEAIFERSRSNCDTGS
;
A
#
# COMPACT_ATOMS: atom_id res chain seq x y z
N MET A 1 17.17 17.21 -4.53
CA MET A 1 17.18 15.74 -4.74
C MET A 1 15.74 15.34 -4.99
N GLY A 2 15.42 14.85 -6.19
CA GLY A 2 14.07 14.37 -6.48
C GLY A 2 13.86 13.03 -5.77
N ARG A 3 12.73 12.83 -5.10
CA ARG A 3 12.40 11.52 -4.51
C ARG A 3 10.95 11.19 -4.78
N SER A 4 10.66 9.92 -4.96
CA SER A 4 9.30 9.39 -5.01
C SER A 4 8.78 9.09 -3.60
N VAL A 5 7.48 8.85 -3.48
CA VAL A 5 6.82 8.33 -2.26
C VAL A 5 7.52 7.07 -1.73
N SER A 6 7.66 6.97 -0.40
CA SER A 6 8.24 5.82 0.29
C SER A 6 7.27 4.63 0.33
N TYR A 7 7.81 3.42 0.43
CA TYR A 7 7.06 2.22 0.80
C TYR A 7 8.05 1.12 1.22
N PRO A 8 7.62 0.13 2.05
CA PRO A 8 8.49 -0.96 2.49
C PRO A 8 9.04 -1.79 1.32
N THR A 9 10.29 -2.23 1.43
CA THR A 9 10.92 -3.08 0.41
C THR A 9 10.18 -4.42 0.27
N GLY A 10 9.96 -4.86 -0.97
CA GLY A 10 9.26 -6.12 -1.25
C GLY A 10 7.73 -6.05 -1.08
N SER A 11 7.17 -4.85 -0.92
CA SER A 11 5.72 -4.66 -0.87
C SER A 11 5.07 -4.75 -2.25
N VAL A 12 3.79 -5.15 -2.23
CA VAL A 12 2.85 -4.90 -3.33
C VAL A 12 2.35 -3.48 -3.15
N VAL A 13 2.46 -2.64 -4.17
CA VAL A 13 2.12 -1.21 -4.07
C VAL A 13 1.11 -0.82 -5.12
N ALA A 14 0.09 -0.11 -4.67
CA ALA A 14 -0.92 0.53 -5.49
C ALA A 14 -0.78 2.05 -5.34
N PHE A 15 -0.58 2.73 -6.47
CA PHE A 15 -0.38 4.17 -6.50
C PHE A 15 -1.65 4.87 -6.95
N ARG A 16 -1.94 6.01 -6.31
CA ARG A 16 -3.02 6.91 -6.72
C ARG A 16 -2.66 8.36 -6.42
N LEU A 17 -3.28 9.28 -7.12
CA LEU A 17 -3.16 10.70 -6.80
C LEU A 17 -4.06 11.01 -5.60
N LEU A 18 -3.54 11.81 -4.67
CA LEU A 18 -4.35 12.52 -3.69
C LEU A 18 -4.78 13.82 -4.34
N ASP A 19 -6.07 14.14 -4.24
CA ASP A 19 -6.59 15.42 -4.74
C ASP A 19 -5.97 16.55 -3.92
N GLU A 20 -5.15 17.38 -4.57
CA GLU A 20 -4.49 18.54 -3.97
C GLU A 20 -5.43 19.75 -4.08
N GLY A 21 -6.60 19.68 -3.42
CA GLY A 21 -7.53 20.81 -3.28
C GLY A 21 -6.89 22.02 -2.57
N GLU A 22 -7.69 22.98 -2.10
CA GLU A 22 -7.11 24.03 -1.23
C GLU A 22 -6.47 23.38 0.02
N ASP A 23 -5.47 24.00 0.66
CA ASP A 23 -4.66 23.34 1.72
C ASP A 23 -5.50 22.67 2.83
N ASP A 24 -6.70 23.18 3.14
CA ASP A 24 -7.65 22.59 4.11
C ASP A 24 -8.32 21.28 3.63
N ASP A 25 -8.35 21.03 2.32
CA ASP A 25 -8.94 19.83 1.70
C ASP A 25 -7.97 18.63 1.71
N VAL A 26 -6.66 18.86 1.83
CA VAL A 26 -5.62 17.81 1.71
C VAL A 26 -5.65 16.85 2.90
N ASP A 27 -5.79 17.37 4.12
CA ASP A 27 -5.89 16.54 5.32
C ASP A 27 -7.18 15.71 5.29
N TRP A 28 -8.30 16.30 4.86
CA TRP A 28 -9.57 15.60 4.69
C TRP A 28 -9.49 14.51 3.61
N ALA A 29 -8.87 14.79 2.47
CA ALA A 29 -8.66 13.82 1.40
C ALA A 29 -7.79 12.64 1.87
N TYR A 30 -6.78 12.90 2.70
CA TYR A 30 -5.97 11.86 3.32
C TYR A 30 -6.78 11.02 4.31
N GLU A 31 -7.57 11.63 5.19
CA GLU A 31 -8.41 10.89 6.14
C GLU A 31 -9.45 10.01 5.42
N CYS A 32 -10.11 10.55 4.39
CA CYS A 32 -11.04 9.80 3.55
C CYS A 32 -10.36 8.60 2.87
N LEU A 33 -9.12 8.78 2.38
CA LEU A 33 -8.31 7.72 1.81
C LEU A 33 -7.98 6.64 2.86
N VAL A 34 -7.58 7.03 4.06
CA VAL A 34 -7.29 6.10 5.15
C VAL A 34 -8.51 5.24 5.47
N ASP A 35 -9.68 5.85 5.61
CA ASP A 35 -10.93 5.13 5.90
C ASP A 35 -11.31 4.20 4.75
N GLU A 36 -11.21 4.66 3.50
CA GLU A 36 -11.46 3.83 2.31
C GLU A 36 -10.54 2.61 2.26
N VAL A 37 -9.24 2.77 2.54
CA VAL A 37 -8.28 1.66 2.57
C VAL A 37 -8.61 0.68 3.69
N ILE A 38 -8.97 1.18 4.88
CA ILE A 38 -9.35 0.35 6.02
C ILE A 38 -10.57 -0.49 5.65
N ASP A 39 -11.67 0.16 5.26
CA ASP A 39 -12.96 -0.49 5.04
C ASP A 39 -12.90 -1.45 3.84
N THR A 40 -12.29 -1.04 2.74
CA THR A 40 -12.14 -1.87 1.54
C THR A 40 -11.25 -3.10 1.81
N THR A 41 -10.15 -2.91 2.55
CA THR A 41 -9.25 -4.03 2.88
C THR A 41 -9.94 -5.00 3.84
N GLN A 42 -10.64 -4.53 4.88
CA GLN A 42 -11.35 -5.42 5.81
C GLN A 42 -12.51 -6.17 5.14
N ALA A 43 -13.25 -5.53 4.24
CA ALA A 43 -14.31 -6.18 3.47
C ALA A 43 -13.77 -7.25 2.50
N THR A 44 -12.60 -7.00 1.90
CA THR A 44 -12.00 -7.88 0.89
C THR A 44 -11.18 -9.01 1.50
N PHE A 45 -10.46 -8.71 2.58
CA PHE A 45 -9.49 -9.58 3.23
C PHE A 45 -9.80 -9.66 4.74
N PRO A 46 -10.82 -10.44 5.16
CA PRO A 46 -11.38 -10.38 6.52
C PRO A 46 -10.42 -10.74 7.66
N SER A 47 -9.24 -11.31 7.35
CA SER A 47 -8.20 -11.59 8.33
C SER A 47 -7.49 -10.35 8.89
N PHE A 48 -7.71 -9.16 8.30
CA PHE A 48 -7.07 -7.93 8.76
C PHE A 48 -7.80 -7.28 9.93
N GLU A 49 -7.00 -6.88 10.92
CA GLU A 49 -7.43 -6.10 12.06
C GLU A 49 -6.81 -4.70 12.00
N ARG A 50 -7.52 -3.72 12.57
CA ARG A 50 -7.00 -2.35 12.72
C ARG A 50 -5.74 -2.36 13.58
N PHE A 51 -4.72 -1.69 13.08
CA PHE A 51 -3.44 -1.57 13.75
C PHE A 51 -2.86 -0.21 13.46
N ASP A 52 -2.55 0.56 14.51
CA ASP A 52 -1.90 1.86 14.37
C ASP A 52 -0.41 1.72 14.71
N GLY A 53 0.44 1.96 13.71
CA GLY A 53 1.88 1.85 13.86
C GLY A 53 2.62 2.32 12.62
N TRP A 54 3.95 2.21 12.66
CA TRP A 54 4.82 2.74 11.61
C TRP A 54 5.90 1.74 11.23
N ARG A 55 6.24 1.67 9.95
CA ARG A 55 7.48 1.09 9.45
C ARG A 55 8.42 2.22 9.06
N GLY A 56 9.54 2.32 9.79
CA GLY A 56 10.41 3.48 9.64
C GLY A 56 9.69 4.77 10.02
N ARG A 57 9.84 5.82 9.21
CA ARG A 57 9.33 7.17 9.53
C ARG A 57 8.21 7.65 8.62
N GLU A 58 8.06 7.05 7.44
CA GLU A 58 7.19 7.55 6.37
C GLU A 58 6.06 6.57 6.02
N ASP A 59 6.14 5.32 6.49
CA ASP A 59 5.20 4.26 6.11
C ASP A 59 4.26 3.93 7.28
N ARG A 60 3.04 4.45 7.24
CA ARG A 60 2.02 4.22 8.28
C ARG A 60 1.33 2.89 8.05
N ILE A 61 1.30 2.03 9.06
CA ILE A 61 0.51 0.80 9.07
C ILE A 61 -0.91 1.18 9.50
N LEU A 62 -1.91 0.71 8.75
CA LEU A 62 -3.34 0.88 9.07
C LEU A 62 -3.98 -0.43 9.54
N LEU A 63 -3.52 -1.54 8.98
CA LEU A 63 -4.06 -2.86 9.25
C LEU A 63 -2.93 -3.89 9.33
N ARG A 64 -3.17 -4.93 10.13
CA ARG A 64 -2.23 -6.03 10.33
C ARG A 64 -2.99 -7.35 10.42
N ASN A 65 -2.41 -8.41 9.86
CA ASN A 65 -2.86 -9.78 10.11
C ASN A 65 -1.68 -10.66 10.57
N ALA A 66 -1.84 -11.98 10.50
CA ALA A 66 -0.79 -12.93 10.89
C ALA A 66 0.45 -12.92 9.96
N TYR A 67 0.32 -12.39 8.74
CA TYR A 67 1.30 -12.51 7.66
C TYR A 67 1.80 -11.20 7.09
N ALA A 68 0.98 -10.14 7.13
CA ALA A 68 1.22 -8.92 6.40
C ALA A 68 0.74 -7.68 7.17
N ASP A 69 1.39 -6.57 6.83
CA ASP A 69 0.94 -5.22 7.16
C ASP A 69 0.40 -4.56 5.89
N CYS A 70 -0.73 -3.86 6.03
CA CYS A 70 -1.29 -2.99 5.02
C CYS A 70 -1.21 -1.55 5.52
N GLY A 71 -0.76 -0.64 4.67
CA GLY A 71 -0.50 0.72 5.08
C GLY A 71 -0.50 1.71 3.94
N ILE A 72 -0.20 2.95 4.29
CA ILE A 72 -0.16 4.07 3.36
C ILE A 72 1.06 4.95 3.62
N SER A 73 1.64 5.45 2.54
CA SER A 73 2.67 6.48 2.54
C SER A 73 2.26 7.56 1.54
N THR A 74 2.54 8.83 1.83
CA THR A 74 2.17 9.95 0.95
C THR A 74 3.35 10.88 0.72
N TYR A 75 3.45 11.46 -0.47
CA TYR A 75 4.46 12.46 -0.79
C TYR A 75 4.03 13.30 -2.02
N CYS A 76 3.96 14.62 -1.87
CA CYS A 76 3.64 15.58 -2.95
C CYS A 76 2.46 15.12 -3.83
N GLY A 77 1.28 14.95 -3.23
CA GLY A 77 0.06 14.56 -3.96
C GLY A 77 0.01 13.12 -4.45
N LEU A 78 1.03 12.30 -4.15
CA LEU A 78 1.05 10.89 -4.49
C LEU A 78 0.86 10.04 -3.24
N ALA A 79 -0.12 9.13 -3.27
CA ALA A 79 -0.30 8.10 -2.27
C ALA A 79 0.19 6.74 -2.77
N ALA A 80 0.91 6.04 -1.91
CA ALA A 80 1.26 4.63 -2.07
C ALA A 80 0.54 3.82 -0.99
N THR A 81 -0.51 3.12 -1.39
CA THR A 81 -1.12 2.08 -0.55
C THR A 81 -0.33 0.80 -0.75
N TRP A 82 0.22 0.25 0.32
CA TRP A 82 1.15 -0.86 0.24
C TRP A 82 0.72 -2.04 1.10
N LEU A 83 1.11 -3.23 0.66
CA LEU A 83 0.92 -4.49 1.36
C LEU A 83 2.26 -5.22 1.43
N ALA A 84 2.75 -5.49 2.64
CA ALA A 84 4.09 -6.05 2.87
C ALA A 84 4.07 -7.21 3.86
N GLU A 85 5.01 -8.15 3.74
CA GLU A 85 5.25 -9.20 4.75
C GLU A 85 5.47 -8.52 6.10
N ARG A 86 4.77 -9.02 7.13
CA ARG A 86 4.79 -8.48 8.50
C ARG A 86 6.22 -8.47 9.04
N ASP A 87 6.62 -7.36 9.66
CA ASP A 87 8.00 -7.12 10.09
C ASP A 87 7.99 -6.53 11.51
N ASP A 88 7.79 -7.40 12.49
CA ASP A 88 7.94 -7.05 13.90
C ASP A 88 8.51 -8.23 14.69
N ALA A 89 9.04 -7.94 15.89
CA ALA A 89 9.70 -8.94 16.72
C ALA A 89 8.83 -10.18 16.98
N ARG A 90 7.53 -10.02 17.22
CA ARG A 90 6.63 -11.17 17.48
C ARG A 90 6.44 -12.04 16.25
N TYR A 91 6.47 -11.45 15.06
CA TYR A 91 6.40 -12.19 13.81
C TYR A 91 7.64 -13.07 13.63
N TRP A 92 8.83 -12.49 13.77
CA TRP A 92 10.10 -13.20 13.59
C TRP A 92 10.37 -14.24 14.68
N GLU A 93 10.03 -13.93 15.94
CA GLU A 93 10.10 -14.90 17.03
C GLU A 93 9.19 -16.11 16.76
N ALA A 94 7.98 -15.89 16.23
CA ALA A 94 7.07 -16.98 15.88
C ALA A 94 7.54 -17.77 14.65
N ASP A 95 8.16 -17.10 13.67
CA ASP A 95 8.71 -17.71 12.45
C ASP A 95 9.82 -18.73 12.79
N PHE A 96 10.68 -18.40 13.77
CA PHE A 96 11.75 -19.28 14.22
C PHE A 96 11.26 -20.67 14.65
N TYR A 97 10.11 -20.73 15.33
CA TYR A 97 9.52 -21.99 15.78
C TYR A 97 8.54 -22.60 14.78
N ASN A 98 7.95 -21.80 13.90
CA ASN A 98 6.92 -22.22 12.97
C ASN A 98 7.00 -21.38 11.68
N PRO A 99 7.72 -21.82 10.63
CA PRO A 99 8.01 -21.00 9.45
C PRO A 99 6.75 -20.39 8.81
N ARG A 100 6.60 -19.07 8.92
CA ARG A 100 5.53 -18.21 8.40
C ARG A 100 5.95 -17.48 7.13
N THR A 101 7.22 -17.14 6.92
CA THR A 101 7.65 -16.35 5.75
C THR A 101 7.21 -16.97 4.41
N ALA A 102 7.39 -18.28 4.22
CA ALA A 102 6.97 -18.94 2.98
C ALA A 102 5.45 -18.86 2.76
N ARG A 103 4.67 -19.03 3.85
CA ARG A 103 3.20 -18.91 3.82
C ARG A 103 2.75 -17.48 3.59
N ALA A 104 3.42 -16.51 4.21
CA ALA A 104 3.15 -15.09 4.04
C ALA A 104 3.40 -14.66 2.60
N ARG A 105 4.54 -15.04 2.01
CA ARG A 105 4.86 -14.74 0.60
C ARG A 105 3.89 -15.40 -0.37
N HIS A 106 3.51 -16.65 -0.12
CA HIS A 106 2.50 -17.33 -0.92
C HIS A 106 1.15 -16.61 -0.85
N TRP A 107 0.69 -16.28 0.36
CA TRP A 107 -0.55 -15.53 0.58
C TRP A 107 -0.50 -14.15 -0.09
N LEU A 108 0.60 -13.40 0.05
CA LEU A 108 0.82 -12.12 -0.64
C LEU A 108 0.71 -12.27 -2.16
N GLY A 109 1.31 -13.32 -2.72
CA GLY A 109 1.18 -13.65 -4.14
C GLY A 109 -0.27 -13.83 -4.58
N GLN A 110 -1.08 -14.54 -3.79
CA GLN A 110 -2.50 -14.78 -4.08
C GLN A 110 -3.35 -13.50 -4.05
N VAL A 111 -3.08 -12.58 -3.11
CA VAL A 111 -3.92 -11.38 -2.92
C VAL A 111 -3.44 -10.17 -3.72
N SER A 112 -2.17 -10.15 -4.13
CA SER A 112 -1.51 -9.02 -4.80
C SER A 112 -2.29 -8.44 -5.99
N GLY A 113 -2.75 -9.30 -6.91
CA GLY A 113 -3.48 -8.85 -8.10
C GLY A 113 -4.80 -8.16 -7.76
N ARG A 114 -5.56 -8.70 -6.80
CA ARG A 114 -6.80 -8.10 -6.33
C ARG A 114 -6.54 -6.79 -5.58
N PHE A 115 -5.48 -6.74 -4.79
CA PHE A 115 -5.06 -5.53 -4.08
C PHE A 115 -4.72 -4.39 -5.04
N ILE A 116 -3.91 -4.65 -6.06
CA ILE A 116 -3.56 -3.66 -7.10
C ILE A 116 -4.82 -3.21 -7.85
N HIS A 117 -5.73 -4.12 -8.17
CA HIS A 117 -6.98 -3.76 -8.84
C HIS A 117 -7.88 -2.85 -7.98
N LEU A 118 -7.89 -3.02 -6.66
CA LEU A 118 -8.75 -2.24 -5.77
C LEU A 118 -8.24 -0.81 -5.56
N PHE A 119 -6.93 -0.63 -5.41
CA PHE A 119 -6.35 0.64 -4.98
C PHE A 119 -5.49 1.32 -6.05
N GLY A 120 -5.15 0.63 -7.13
CA GLY A 120 -4.17 1.08 -8.11
C GLY A 120 -4.78 1.84 -9.27
N GLU A 121 -4.58 3.16 -9.29
CA GLU A 121 -4.93 4.02 -10.43
C GLU A 121 -3.72 4.27 -11.34
N LEU A 122 -2.53 4.25 -10.76
CA LEU A 122 -1.27 4.50 -11.41
C LEU A 122 -0.38 3.25 -11.38
N ARG A 123 0.31 3.00 -12.49
CA ARG A 123 1.36 1.98 -12.60
C ARG A 123 2.72 2.65 -12.69
N MET A 124 3.63 2.34 -11.77
CA MET A 124 5.02 2.79 -11.86
C MET A 124 5.71 2.06 -13.02
N VAL A 125 6.22 2.80 -14.00
CA VAL A 125 6.88 2.23 -15.21
C VAL A 125 8.40 2.30 -15.15
N GLY A 126 8.94 3.15 -14.28
CA GLY A 126 10.38 3.28 -14.11
C GLY A 126 10.74 4.19 -12.96
N ARG A 127 11.98 4.06 -12.50
CA ARG A 127 12.59 4.94 -11.50
C ARG A 127 13.96 5.37 -11.99
N PHE A 128 14.20 6.66 -12.00
CA PHE A 128 15.49 7.24 -12.37
C PHE A 128 16.48 7.12 -11.20
N SER A 129 17.78 7.18 -11.52
CA SER A 129 18.87 7.10 -10.53
C SER A 129 18.88 8.25 -9.53
N ASN A 130 18.23 9.36 -9.86
CA ASN A 130 18.06 10.50 -8.96
C ASN A 130 16.97 10.29 -7.90
N GLY A 131 16.14 9.23 -8.01
CA GLY A 131 15.08 8.90 -7.07
C GLY A 131 13.66 9.19 -7.55
N GLU A 132 13.50 9.89 -8.68
CA GLU A 132 12.21 10.19 -9.32
C GLU A 132 11.60 8.96 -9.96
N ALA A 133 10.28 8.83 -9.90
CA ALA A 133 9.54 7.73 -10.50
C ALA A 133 8.58 8.23 -11.57
N ILE A 134 8.44 7.45 -12.65
CA ILE A 134 7.50 7.70 -13.73
C ILE A 134 6.31 6.78 -13.53
N PHE A 135 5.12 7.35 -13.67
CA PHE A 135 3.86 6.64 -13.57
C PHE A 135 3.08 6.79 -14.87
N GLU A 136 2.36 5.74 -15.25
CA GLU A 136 1.31 5.81 -16.25
C GLU A 136 -0.04 5.59 -15.56
N ARG A 137 -1.11 6.19 -16.07
CA ARG A 137 -2.45 5.79 -15.65
C ARG A 137 -2.71 4.36 -16.10
N SER A 138 -3.11 3.51 -15.17
CA SER A 138 -3.60 2.19 -15.49
C SER A 138 -4.83 2.37 -16.37
N ARG A 139 -4.84 1.75 -17.57
CA ARG A 139 -6.04 1.77 -18.41
C ARG A 139 -7.12 0.99 -17.69
N SER A 140 -8.00 1.68 -16.98
CA SER A 140 -9.27 1.14 -16.55
C SER A 140 -9.98 0.61 -17.79
N ASN A 141 -10.47 -0.63 -17.75
CA ASN A 141 -11.13 -1.31 -18.87
C ASN A 141 -12.52 -0.71 -19.20
N CYS A 142 -12.74 0.57 -18.89
CA CYS A 142 -13.94 1.33 -19.16
C CYS A 142 -13.92 1.97 -20.56
N ASP A 143 -12.76 1.99 -21.24
CA ASP A 143 -12.66 2.38 -22.65
C ASP A 143 -12.87 1.17 -23.57
N THR A 144 -14.05 0.57 -23.50
CA THR A 144 -14.59 -0.21 -24.61
C THR A 144 -15.93 0.37 -25.03
N GLY A 145 -15.85 1.29 -26.00
CA GLY A 145 -16.67 1.20 -27.20
C GLY A 145 -17.98 2.00 -27.21
N SER A 146 -17.88 3.16 -27.88
CA SER A 146 -18.80 3.70 -28.91
C SER A 146 -20.18 4.19 -28.51
#